data_AF-A0A2V8HJM6-F1
#
_entry.id   AF-A0A2V8HJM6-F1
#
_cell.length_a   1.000
_cell.length_b   1.000
_cell.length_c   1.000
_cell.angle_alpha   90.00
_cell.angle_beta   90.00
_cell.angle_gamma   90.00
#
_symmetry.space_group_name_H-M   'P 1'
#
loop_
_entity.id
_entity.type
_entity.pdbx_description
1 polymer ?
#
loop_
_entity_poly.entity_id
_entity_poly.type
_entity_poly.pdbx_seq_one_letter_code
_entity_poly.pdbx_strand_id
1 'polypeptide(L)'
;MLDAIAFYTLAALILAFAIAVITARNPVHSVVFLVINFLAVAIVYIVLGAEFLAMIQVLVYAGGIVVLYLFVVMLVNLKRGPEAHQDPRRQTGAGVGLAVAVLAELTAILAYTGRNPLPAVVPAASARGPGGNTEQLGWLLYTTYLIPFEVASMLLLVAMIGAIVLARKVD
;
A
#
# COMPACT_ATOMS: atom_id res chain seq x y z
N MET A 1 25.63 4.43 3.26
CA MET A 1 25.73 4.59 1.78
C MET A 1 25.03 3.44 1.06
N LEU A 2 25.30 2.17 1.40
CA LEU A 2 24.58 1.03 0.83
C LEU A 2 23.07 1.10 1.04
N ASP A 3 22.61 1.49 2.24
CA ASP A 3 21.16 1.61 2.53
C ASP A 3 20.46 2.66 1.67
N ALA A 4 21.14 3.79 1.39
CA ALA A 4 20.61 4.84 0.53
C ALA A 4 20.51 4.36 -0.94
N ILE A 5 21.54 3.65 -1.42
CA ILE A 5 21.52 3.05 -2.76
C ILE A 5 20.39 2.03 -2.87
N ALA A 6 20.25 1.14 -1.88
CA ALA A 6 19.18 0.16 -1.82
C ALA A 6 17.79 0.83 -1.78
N PHE A 7 17.64 1.90 -1.00
CA PHE A 7 16.40 2.66 -0.93
C PHE A 7 16.03 3.27 -2.29
N TYR A 8 16.96 3.98 -2.95
CA TYR A 8 16.66 4.64 -4.22
C TYR A 8 16.41 3.65 -5.36
N THR A 9 17.11 2.51 -5.39
CA THR A 9 16.85 1.46 -6.40
C THR A 9 15.48 0.82 -6.18
N LEU A 10 15.12 0.50 -4.94
CA LEU A 10 13.79 -0.03 -4.61
C LEU A 10 12.68 1.00 -4.88
N ALA A 11 12.91 2.27 -4.57
CA ALA A 11 11.94 3.33 -4.86
C ALA A 11 11.66 3.47 -6.37
N ALA A 12 12.72 3.44 -7.19
CA ALA A 12 12.56 3.45 -8.65
C ALA A 12 11.81 2.20 -9.14
N LEU A 13 12.10 1.03 -8.57
CA LEU A 13 11.43 -0.23 -8.90
C LEU A 13 9.94 -0.22 -8.52
N ILE A 14 9.60 0.30 -7.34
CA ILE A 14 8.22 0.50 -6.86
C ILE A 14 7.45 1.41 -7.83
N LEU A 15 8.04 2.55 -8.21
CA LEU A 15 7.40 3.46 -9.18
C LEU A 15 7.19 2.78 -10.54
N ALA A 16 8.16 2.02 -11.04
CA ALA A 16 8.04 1.29 -12.29
C ALA A 16 6.91 0.26 -12.23
N PHE A 17 6.80 -0.52 -11.15
CA PHE A 17 5.71 -1.48 -10.99
C PHE A 17 4.36 -0.81 -10.77
N ALA A 18 4.29 0.31 -10.04
CA ALA A 18 3.06 1.08 -9.89
C ALA A 18 2.53 1.58 -11.25
N ILE A 19 3.41 2.04 -12.14
CA ILE A 19 3.04 2.39 -13.51
C ILE A 19 2.61 1.13 -14.30
N ALA A 20 3.32 0.01 -14.14
CA ALA A 20 2.98 -1.24 -14.80
C ALA A 20 1.59 -1.78 -14.39
N VAL A 21 1.20 -1.62 -13.11
CA VAL A 21 -0.13 -1.99 -12.60
C VAL A 21 -1.23 -1.25 -13.36
N ILE A 22 -1.09 0.06 -13.57
CA ILE A 22 -2.14 0.89 -14.18
C ILE A 22 -2.15 0.77 -15.71
N THR A 23 -0.99 0.49 -16.31
CA THR A 23 -0.84 0.39 -17.77
C THR A 23 -1.12 -1.01 -18.32
N ALA A 24 -1.10 -2.05 -17.48
CA ALA A 24 -1.38 -3.41 -17.90
C ALA A 24 -2.81 -3.59 -18.41
N ARG A 25 -2.94 -4.09 -19.65
CA ARG A 25 -4.24 -4.35 -20.28
C ARG A 25 -4.99 -5.54 -19.70
N ASN A 26 -4.27 -6.53 -19.19
CA ASN A 26 -4.86 -7.70 -18.57
C ASN A 26 -4.91 -7.49 -17.04
N PRO A 27 -6.09 -7.55 -16.41
CA PRO A 27 -6.24 -7.46 -14.97
C PRO A 27 -5.34 -8.43 -14.20
N VAL A 28 -5.13 -9.65 -14.71
CA VAL A 28 -4.23 -10.62 -14.05
C VAL A 28 -2.79 -10.12 -14.02
N HIS A 29 -2.29 -9.55 -15.12
CA HIS A 29 -0.94 -8.98 -15.16
C HIS A 29 -0.82 -7.74 -14.26
N SER A 30 -1.85 -6.89 -14.25
CA SER A 30 -1.92 -5.73 -13.35
C SER A 30 -1.75 -6.16 -11.89
N VAL A 31 -2.43 -7.22 -11.47
CA VAL A 31 -2.37 -7.70 -10.10
C VAL A 31 -1.05 -8.39 -9.77
N VAL A 32 -0.44 -9.12 -10.72
CA VAL A 32 0.91 -9.68 -10.52
C VAL A 32 1.95 -8.56 -10.30
N PHE A 33 1.88 -7.47 -11.06
CA PHE A 33 2.75 -6.30 -10.82
C PHE A 33 2.48 -5.66 -9.45
N LEU A 34 1.23 -5.69 -8.97
CA LEU A 34 0.88 -5.20 -7.64
C LEU A 34 1.50 -6.06 -6.53
N VAL A 35 1.54 -7.39 -6.69
CA VAL A 35 2.25 -8.29 -5.75
C VAL A 35 3.72 -7.91 -5.67
N ILE A 36 4.39 -7.76 -6.82
CA ILE A 36 5.82 -7.41 -6.86
C ILE A 36 6.06 -6.03 -6.22
N ASN A 37 5.16 -5.07 -6.48
CA ASN A 37 5.20 -3.76 -5.84
C ASN A 37 5.13 -3.85 -4.30
N PHE A 38 4.20 -4.65 -3.75
CA PHE A 38 4.08 -4.83 -2.30
C PHE A 38 5.27 -5.57 -1.68
N LEU A 39 5.86 -6.53 -2.40
CA LEU A 39 7.10 -7.16 -1.97
C LEU A 39 8.26 -6.16 -1.95
N ALA A 40 8.40 -5.31 -2.96
CA ALA A 40 9.41 -4.26 -2.98
C ALA A 40 9.23 -3.25 -1.83
N VAL A 41 7.98 -2.86 -1.52
CA VAL A 41 7.66 -2.02 -0.35
C VAL A 41 8.04 -2.72 0.97
N ALA A 42 7.80 -4.03 1.10
CA ALA A 42 8.22 -4.78 2.28
C ALA A 42 9.74 -4.75 2.47
N ILE A 43 10.52 -4.83 1.38
CA ILE A 43 11.98 -4.69 1.45
C ILE A 43 12.37 -3.28 1.90
N VAL A 44 11.68 -2.23 1.43
CA VAL A 44 11.90 -0.85 1.92
C VAL A 44 11.65 -0.75 3.43
N TYR A 45 10.61 -1.40 3.96
CA TYR A 45 10.39 -1.45 5.41
C TYR A 45 11.52 -2.14 6.17
N ILE A 46 12.11 -3.21 5.64
CA ILE A 46 13.30 -3.85 6.23
C ILE A 46 14.49 -2.88 6.24
N VAL A 47 14.75 -2.19 5.11
CA VAL A 47 15.83 -1.20 5.01
C VAL A 47 15.65 -0.06 6.03
N LEU A 48 14.39 0.31 6.33
CA LEU A 48 14.05 1.33 7.33
C LEU A 48 14.01 0.80 8.77
N GLY A 49 14.25 -0.50 9.01
CA GLY A 49 14.21 -1.11 10.35
C GLY A 49 12.80 -1.39 10.90
N ALA A 50 11.78 -1.41 10.03
CA ALA A 50 10.38 -1.67 10.36
C ALA A 50 9.99 -3.13 10.06
N GLU A 51 10.63 -4.08 10.74
CA GLU A 51 10.50 -5.52 10.47
C GLU A 51 9.07 -6.04 10.64
N PHE A 52 8.36 -5.64 11.71
CA PHE A 52 6.96 -6.05 11.91
C PHE A 52 6.07 -5.60 10.75
N LEU A 53 6.20 -4.33 10.32
CA LEU A 53 5.44 -3.81 9.18
C LEU A 53 5.78 -4.55 7.89
N ALA A 54 7.05 -4.88 7.67
CA ALA A 54 7.46 -5.68 6.51
C ALA A 54 6.76 -7.05 6.49
N MET A 55 6.71 -7.74 7.63
CA MET A 55 6.05 -9.05 7.73
C MET A 55 4.53 -8.93 7.50
N ILE A 56 3.87 -7.92 8.06
CA ILE A 56 2.44 -7.67 7.82
C ILE A 56 2.18 -7.29 6.36
N GLN A 57 3.08 -6.52 5.72
CA GLN A 57 2.98 -6.18 4.30
C GLN A 57 2.97 -7.44 3.42
N VAL A 58 3.84 -8.41 3.73
CA VAL A 58 3.87 -9.68 3.00
C VAL A 58 2.64 -10.53 3.33
N LEU A 59 2.31 -10.72 4.60
CA LEU A 59 1.25 -11.64 5.03
C LEU A 59 -0.15 -11.16 4.63
N VAL A 60 -0.46 -9.90 4.92
CA VAL A 60 -1.82 -9.35 4.75
C VAL A 60 -2.02 -8.80 3.35
N TYR A 61 -1.13 -7.93 2.87
CA TYR A 61 -1.32 -7.29 1.57
C TYR A 61 -0.96 -8.22 0.41
N ALA A 62 0.27 -8.71 0.35
CA ALA A 62 0.70 -9.58 -0.75
C ALA A 62 0.06 -10.99 -0.67
N GLY A 63 -0.05 -11.56 0.54
CA GLY A 63 -0.53 -12.92 0.76
C GLY A 63 -2.05 -13.07 0.85
N GLY A 64 -2.74 -12.18 1.57
CA GLY A 64 -4.18 -12.27 1.79
C GLY A 64 -4.99 -11.50 0.75
N ILE A 65 -4.89 -10.17 0.79
CA ILE A 65 -5.73 -9.25 0.02
C ILE A 65 -5.54 -9.47 -1.48
N VAL A 66 -4.29 -9.46 -1.94
CA VAL A 66 -4.00 -9.55 -3.38
C VAL A 66 -4.32 -10.95 -3.93
N VAL A 67 -4.09 -12.02 -3.16
CA VAL A 67 -4.46 -13.37 -3.59
C VAL A 67 -5.98 -13.52 -3.70
N LEU A 68 -6.76 -13.00 -2.73
CA LEU A 68 -8.21 -12.95 -2.85
C LEU A 68 -8.65 -12.17 -4.09
N TYR A 69 -8.01 -11.03 -4.34
CA TYR A 69 -8.29 -10.22 -5.52
C TYR A 69 -7.97 -10.96 -6.84
N LEU A 70 -6.86 -11.71 -6.90
CA LEU A 70 -6.53 -12.57 -8.04
C LEU A 70 -7.62 -13.61 -8.30
N PHE A 71 -8.11 -14.28 -7.25
CA PHE A 71 -9.21 -15.24 -7.37
C PHE A 71 -10.46 -14.58 -7.93
N VAL A 72 -10.86 -13.42 -7.40
CA VAL A 72 -12.04 -12.68 -7.86
C VAL A 72 -11.89 -12.26 -9.32
N VAL A 73 -10.76 -11.66 -9.70
CA VAL A 73 -10.49 -11.20 -11.06
C VAL A 73 -10.42 -12.37 -12.06
N MET A 74 -10.03 -13.56 -11.63
CA MET A 74 -10.00 -14.74 -12.50
C MET A 74 -11.38 -15.38 -12.65
N LEU A 75 -12.18 -15.41 -11.59
CA LEU A 75 -13.56 -15.92 -11.61
C LEU A 75 -14.48 -15.02 -12.43
N VAL A 76 -14.37 -13.71 -12.24
CA VAL A 76 -15.04 -12.72 -13.07
C VAL A 76 -14.24 -12.65 -14.36
N ASN A 77 -14.59 -13.44 -15.38
CA ASN A 77 -13.89 -13.48 -16.66
C ASN A 77 -13.89 -12.09 -17.34
N LEU A 78 -12.99 -11.21 -16.92
CA LEU A 78 -12.84 -9.80 -17.32
C LEU A 78 -12.24 -9.67 -18.72
N LYS A 79 -12.35 -10.72 -19.55
CA LYS A 79 -12.04 -10.68 -20.98
C LYS A 79 -13.08 -9.86 -21.73
N ARG A 80 -13.23 -8.58 -21.39
CA ARG A 80 -13.78 -7.62 -22.34
C ARG A 80 -12.69 -7.41 -23.40
N GLY A 81 -13.03 -7.66 -24.67
CA GLY A 81 -12.20 -7.23 -25.79
C GLY A 81 -11.92 -5.72 -25.67
N PRO A 82 -10.90 -5.18 -26.36
CA PRO A 82 -10.59 -3.76 -26.27
C PRO A 82 -11.87 -2.98 -26.53
N GLU A 83 -12.41 -2.29 -25.52
CA GLU A 83 -13.56 -1.42 -25.70
C GLU A 83 -13.11 -0.34 -26.69
N ALA A 84 -13.41 -0.56 -27.97
CA ALA A 84 -13.19 0.39 -29.06
C ALA A 84 -14.12 1.62 -28.94
N HIS A 85 -14.94 1.64 -27.90
CA HIS A 85 -15.72 2.81 -27.52
C HIS A 85 -14.84 3.65 -26.62
N GLN A 86 -14.20 4.67 -27.22
CA GLN A 86 -13.73 5.81 -26.48
C GLN A 86 -14.94 6.37 -25.72
N ASP A 87 -15.01 6.12 -24.41
CA ASP A 87 -16.01 6.73 -23.56
C ASP A 87 -15.90 8.26 -23.76
N PRO A 88 -16.92 8.94 -24.31
CA PRO A 88 -16.87 10.37 -24.58
C PRO A 88 -16.71 11.20 -23.29
N ARG A 89 -16.83 10.57 -22.11
CA ARG A 89 -16.53 11.16 -20.80
C ARG A 89 -15.15 10.79 -20.25
N ARG A 90 -14.23 10.29 -21.07
CA ARG A 90 -12.87 9.96 -20.64
C ARG A 90 -12.10 11.23 -20.25
N GLN A 91 -12.23 11.61 -18.97
CA GLN A 91 -11.61 12.77 -18.34
C GLN A 91 -10.10 12.56 -18.09
N THR A 92 -9.39 11.86 -18.97
CA THR A 92 -7.94 11.64 -18.81
C THR A 92 -7.17 12.94 -18.75
N GLY A 93 -7.63 13.99 -19.45
CA GLY A 93 -7.03 15.33 -19.35
C GLY A 93 -7.17 15.92 -17.95
N ALA A 94 -8.36 15.84 -17.34
CA ALA A 94 -8.59 16.33 -15.98
C ALA A 94 -7.83 15.48 -14.94
N GLY A 95 -7.79 14.15 -15.13
CA GLY A 95 -7.03 13.24 -14.27
C GLY A 95 -5.52 13.52 -14.29
N VAL A 96 -4.95 13.74 -15.48
CA VAL A 96 -3.54 14.15 -15.61
C VAL A 96 -3.33 15.53 -15.00
N GLY A 97 -4.25 16.48 -15.23
CA GLY A 97 -4.19 17.82 -14.63
C GLY A 97 -4.17 17.77 -13.10
N LEU A 98 -5.03 16.93 -12.49
CA LEU A 98 -5.04 16.69 -11.05
C LEU A 98 -3.76 16.03 -10.55
N ALA A 99 -3.25 15.01 -11.24
CA ALA A 99 -1.98 14.37 -10.87
C ALA A 99 -0.82 15.36 -10.89
N VAL A 100 -0.76 16.23 -11.90
CA VAL A 100 0.26 17.30 -12.00
C VAL A 100 0.07 18.33 -10.89
N ALA A 101 -1.16 18.73 -10.57
CA ALA A 101 -1.44 19.66 -9.47
C ALA A 101 -0.97 19.09 -8.12
N VAL A 102 -1.26 17.82 -7.84
CA VAL A 102 -0.79 17.15 -6.60
C VAL A 102 0.74 17.04 -6.57
N LEU A 103 1.39 16.73 -7.69
CA LEU A 103 2.85 16.72 -7.76
C LEU A 103 3.45 18.13 -7.58
N ALA A 104 2.81 19.16 -8.12
CA ALA A 104 3.21 20.55 -7.92
C ALA A 104 3.08 20.95 -6.44
N GLU A 105 2.01 20.53 -5.77
CA GLU A 105 1.81 20.77 -4.35
C GLU A 105 2.87 20.06 -3.49
N LEU A 106 3.13 18.77 -3.75
CA LEU A 106 4.16 18.00 -3.04
C LEU A 106 5.56 18.61 -3.24
N THR A 107 5.89 19.07 -4.44
CA THR A 107 7.17 19.73 -4.72
C THR A 107 7.26 21.11 -4.07
N ALA A 108 6.17 21.86 -4.00
CA ALA A 108 6.10 23.12 -3.28
C ALA A 108 6.28 22.93 -1.77
N ILE A 109 5.62 21.93 -1.17
CA ILE A 109 5.79 21.57 0.24
C ILE A 109 7.25 21.19 0.52
N LEU A 110 7.87 20.39 -0.35
CA LEU A 110 9.26 19.99 -0.19
C LEU A 110 10.21 21.19 -0.29
N ALA A 111 9.98 22.10 -1.24
CA ALA A 111 10.76 23.33 -1.41
C ALA A 111 10.60 24.30 -0.22
N TYR A 112 9.38 24.42 0.31
CA TYR A 112 9.10 25.24 1.49
C TYR A 112 9.80 24.68 2.74
N THR A 113 9.71 23.37 2.96
CA THR A 113 10.36 22.69 4.09
C THR A 113 11.89 22.74 3.98
N GLY A 114 12.45 22.67 2.77
CA GLY A 114 13.89 22.83 2.55
C GLY A 114 14.41 24.24 2.85
N ARG A 115 13.56 25.27 2.70
CA ARG A 115 13.89 26.67 3.06
C ARG A 115 13.66 26.99 4.54
N ASN A 116 12.70 26.30 5.16
CA ASN A 116 12.38 26.40 6.58
C ASN A 116 12.62 25.05 7.25
N PRO A 117 13.89 24.67 7.50
CA PRO A 117 14.20 23.36 8.04
C PRO A 117 13.50 23.20 9.39
N LEU A 118 12.63 22.20 9.46
CA LEU A 118 12.06 21.73 10.72
C LEU A 118 13.23 21.26 11.62
N PRO A 119 13.07 21.29 12.95
CA PRO A 119 14.04 20.69 13.85
C PRO A 119 14.34 19.28 13.38
N ALA A 120 15.63 18.93 13.26
CA ALA A 120 16.05 17.62 12.80
C ALA A 120 15.33 16.54 13.63
N VAL A 121 14.45 15.77 12.99
CA VAL A 121 13.86 14.59 13.61
C VAL A 121 15.02 13.62 13.78
N VAL A 122 15.43 13.42 15.03
CA VAL A 122 16.48 12.46 15.37
C VAL A 122 16.07 11.11 14.77
N PRO A 123 16.94 10.46 13.96
CA PRO A 123 16.59 9.18 13.36
C PRO A 123 16.14 8.21 14.44
N ALA A 124 14.92 7.67 14.30
CA ALA A 124 14.31 6.73 15.24
C ALA A 124 15.17 5.47 15.52
N ALA A 125 16.22 5.25 14.71
CA ALA A 125 17.28 4.28 14.97
C ALA A 125 17.95 4.44 16.35
N SER A 126 17.93 5.65 16.91
CA SER A 126 18.49 5.96 18.24
C SER A 126 17.50 5.75 19.40
N ALA A 127 16.22 5.47 19.12
CA ALA A 127 15.17 5.20 20.09
C ALA A 127 14.82 3.71 20.17
N ARG A 128 15.77 2.81 19.87
CA ARG A 128 15.62 1.38 20.18
C ARG A 128 15.61 1.21 21.69
N GLY A 129 14.41 1.29 22.29
CA GLY A 129 14.18 0.82 23.65
C GLY A 129 14.58 -0.66 23.78
N PRO A 130 14.80 -1.16 25.00
CA PRO A 130 15.04 -2.59 25.22
C PRO A 130 13.81 -3.38 24.74
N GLY A 131 13.96 -4.19 23.68
CA GLY A 131 12.88 -5.03 23.13
C GLY A 131 12.79 -5.00 21.60
N GLY A 132 12.23 -6.06 21.01
CA GLY A 132 12.04 -6.16 19.55
C GLY A 132 10.90 -5.26 19.04
N ASN A 133 10.91 -4.92 17.74
CA ASN A 133 9.87 -4.07 17.10
C ASN A 133 8.44 -4.61 17.37
N THR A 134 8.27 -5.93 17.26
CA THR A 134 7.01 -6.63 17.55
C THR A 134 6.53 -6.48 18.99
N GLU A 135 7.46 -6.58 19.96
CA GLU A 135 7.14 -6.49 21.39
C GLU A 135 6.69 -5.08 21.75
N GLN A 136 7.41 -4.07 21.28
CA GLN A 136 7.07 -2.66 21.52
C GLN A 136 5.71 -2.31 20.89
N LEU A 137 5.44 -2.81 19.68
CA LEU A 137 4.15 -2.59 19.05
C LEU A 137 3.01 -3.29 19.81
N GLY A 138 3.25 -4.51 20.28
CA GLY A 138 2.31 -5.23 21.14
C GLY A 138 1.99 -4.45 22.41
N TRP A 139 3.00 -3.92 23.10
CA TRP A 139 2.79 -3.08 24.28
C TRP A 139 1.94 -1.86 23.97
N LEU A 140 2.25 -1.14 22.88
CA LEU A 140 1.47 0.02 22.44
C LEU A 140 0.00 -0.31 22.15
N LEU A 141 -0.26 -1.44 21.48
CA LEU A 141 -1.61 -1.88 21.13
C LEU A 141 -2.46 -2.20 22.36
N TYR A 142 -1.87 -2.78 23.40
CA TYR A 142 -2.60 -3.17 24.62
C TYR A 142 -2.59 -2.11 25.73
N THR A 143 -1.90 -0.99 25.54
CA THR A 143 -1.86 0.11 26.53
C THR A 143 -2.43 1.40 25.95
N THR A 144 -1.66 2.11 25.12
CA THR A 144 -2.03 3.42 24.56
C THR A 144 -3.12 3.30 23.48
N TYR A 145 -3.04 2.27 22.64
CA TYR A 145 -3.92 2.08 21.48
C TYR A 145 -4.97 0.98 21.71
N LEU A 146 -5.35 0.74 22.97
CA LEU A 146 -6.34 -0.26 23.34
C LEU A 146 -7.69 -0.04 22.64
N ILE A 147 -8.20 1.21 22.65
CA ILE A 147 -9.49 1.52 22.04
C ILE A 147 -9.47 1.30 20.51
N PRO A 148 -8.49 1.82 19.73
CA PRO A 148 -8.38 1.48 18.31
C PRO A 148 -8.25 -0.02 18.03
N PHE A 149 -7.54 -0.77 18.90
CA PHE A 149 -7.40 -2.22 18.77
C PHE A 149 -8.75 -2.93 18.92
N GLU A 150 -9.54 -2.58 19.94
CA GLU A 150 -10.89 -3.13 20.14
C GLU A 150 -11.81 -2.79 18.97
N VAL A 151 -11.80 -1.54 18.50
CA VAL A 151 -12.60 -1.11 17.34
C VAL A 151 -12.21 -1.88 16.07
N ALA A 152 -10.91 -2.12 15.84
CA ALA A 152 -10.45 -2.93 14.72
C ALA A 152 -10.93 -4.39 14.83
N SER A 153 -10.95 -4.97 16.04
CA SER A 153 -11.48 -6.33 16.24
C SER A 153 -12.98 -6.43 15.92
N MET A 154 -13.76 -5.41 16.30
CA MET A 154 -15.19 -5.32 15.96
C MET A 154 -15.38 -5.12 14.46
N LEU A 155 -14.53 -4.32 13.81
CA LEU A 155 -14.55 -4.14 12.35
C LEU A 155 -14.30 -5.48 11.64
N LEU A 156 -13.35 -6.29 12.09
CA LEU A 156 -13.08 -7.60 11.51
C LEU A 156 -14.26 -8.57 11.71
N LEU A 157 -14.91 -8.53 12.88
CA LEU A 157 -16.12 -9.31 13.14
C LEU A 157 -17.26 -8.92 12.19
N VAL A 158 -17.52 -7.61 12.05
CA VAL A 158 -18.56 -7.09 11.15
C VAL A 158 -18.25 -7.42 9.69
N ALA A 159 -16.99 -7.28 9.27
CA ALA A 159 -16.56 -7.64 7.92
C ALA A 159 -16.78 -9.13 7.63
N MET A 160 -16.47 -10.02 8.58
CA MET A 160 -16.70 -11.46 8.44
C MET A 160 -18.20 -11.78 8.32
N ILE A 161 -19.04 -11.25 9.22
CA ILE A 161 -20.49 -11.45 9.18
C ILE A 161 -21.06 -10.91 7.87
N GLY A 162 -20.66 -9.70 7.45
CA GLY A 162 -21.12 -9.08 6.22
C GLY A 162 -20.74 -9.89 4.97
N ALA A 163 -19.50 -10.40 4.92
CA ALA A 163 -19.07 -11.26 3.82
C ALA A 163 -19.87 -12.58 3.75
N ILE A 164 -20.15 -13.22 4.89
CA ILE A 164 -20.94 -14.46 4.96
C ILE A 164 -22.39 -14.23 4.53
N VAL A 165 -23.02 -13.16 5.03
CA VAL A 165 -24.42 -12.84 4.69
C VAL A 165 -24.55 -12.52 3.21
N LEU A 166 -23.60 -11.79 2.63
CA LEU A 166 -23.62 -11.44 1.20
C LEU A 166 -23.32 -12.63 0.28
N ALA A 167 -22.47 -13.56 0.71
CA ALA A 167 -22.09 -14.74 -0.08
C ALA A 167 -23.10 -15.90 0.04
N ARG A 168 -23.94 -15.91 1.08
CA ARG A 168 -24.97 -16.93 1.27
C ARG A 168 -26.02 -16.81 0.16
N LYS A 169 -26.35 -17.92 -0.49
CA LYS A 169 -27.52 -18.00 -1.38
C LYS A 169 -28.79 -17.98 -0.54
N VAL A 170 -29.69 -17.06 -0.87
CA VAL A 170 -31.06 -17.06 -0.33
C VAL A 170 -31.83 -18.08 -1.14
N ASP A 171 -32.14 -19.22 -0.52
CA ASP A 171 -33.13 -20.17 -1.04
C ASP A 171 -34.55 -19.64 -0.76
#